data_AF-A0A9E3M5R2-F1
#
_entry.id   AF-A0A9E3M5R2-F1
#
_cell.length_a   1.000
_cell.length_b   1.000
_cell.length_c   1.000
_cell.angle_alpha   90.00
_cell.angle_beta   90.00
_cell.angle_gamma   90.00
#
_symmetry.space_group_name_H-M   'P 1'
#
loop_
_entity.id
_entity.type
_entity.pdbx_description
1 polymer ?
#
loop_
_entity_poly.entity_id
_entity_poly.type
_entity_poly.pdbx_seq_one_letter_code
_entity_poly.pdbx_strand_id
1 'polypeptide(L)'
;MNIVHKILNSHLVSGKLSPGQEIAIRVDQTLTQDATGTMAYLQFEAMQIPRVKTEVSVSYIDHNMLQTGFENADDHRYLQSVARK
;
A
#
# COMPACT_ATOMS: atom_id res chain seq x y z
N MET A 1 6.67 -16.60 -23.49
CA MET A 1 6.14 -15.62 -22.52
C MET A 1 7.23 -15.29 -21.50
N ASN A 2 7.56 -14.00 -21.31
CA ASN A 2 8.59 -13.59 -20.35
C ASN A 2 8.08 -13.66 -18.90
N ILE A 3 8.96 -13.45 -17.92
CA ILE A 3 8.60 -13.57 -16.49
C ILE A 3 7.53 -12.58 -16.06
N VAL A 4 7.60 -11.32 -16.53
CA VAL A 4 6.60 -10.28 -16.20
C VAL A 4 5.21 -10.70 -16.69
N HIS A 5 5.10 -11.18 -17.93
CA HIS A 5 3.82 -11.65 -18.48
C HIS A 5 3.28 -12.87 -17.72
N LYS A 6 4.15 -13.78 -17.28
CA LYS A 6 3.74 -14.93 -16.45
C LYS A 6 3.15 -14.47 -15.11
N ILE A 7 3.81 -13.52 -14.44
CA ILE A 7 3.35 -12.96 -13.16
C ILE A 7 2.04 -12.19 -13.35
N LEU A 8 1.94 -11.30 -14.34
CA LEU A 8 0.70 -10.57 -14.60
C LEU A 8 -0.46 -11.53 -14.92
N ASN A 9 -0.20 -12.59 -15.69
CA ASN A 9 -1.23 -13.57 -16.04
C ASN A 9 -1.71 -14.38 -14.83
N SER A 10 -0.84 -14.69 -13.86
CA SER A 10 -1.25 -15.39 -12.64
C SER A 10 -2.03 -14.52 -11.65
N HIS A 11 -2.00 -13.20 -11.80
CA HIS A 11 -2.68 -12.22 -10.94
C HIS A 11 -3.80 -11.46 -11.66
N LEU A 12 -4.11 -11.82 -12.91
CA LEU A 12 -5.14 -11.19 -13.72
C LEU A 12 -6.53 -11.50 -13.15
N VAL A 13 -7.28 -10.46 -12.80
CA VAL A 13 -8.67 -10.56 -12.32
C VAL A 13 -9.64 -10.34 -13.48
N SER A 14 -9.37 -9.37 -14.35
CA SER A 14 -10.17 -9.08 -15.54
C SER A 14 -9.37 -8.33 -16.61
N GLY A 15 -9.89 -8.31 -17.84
CA GLY A 15 -9.24 -7.70 -19.00
C GLY A 15 -8.39 -8.67 -19.81
N LYS A 16 -7.57 -8.13 -20.73
CA LYS A 16 -6.69 -8.91 -21.60
C LYS A 16 -5.29 -8.31 -21.59
N LEU A 17 -4.28 -9.17 -21.40
CA LEU A 17 -2.86 -8.79 -21.42
C LEU A 17 -2.38 -8.46 -22.85
N SER A 18 -2.83 -7.32 -23.36
CA SER A 18 -2.40 -6.74 -24.64
C SER A 18 -2.05 -5.26 -24.46
N PRO A 19 -1.02 -4.74 -25.14
CA PRO A 19 -0.59 -3.34 -25.01
C PRO A 19 -1.73 -2.35 -25.23
N GLY A 20 -1.81 -1.32 -24.39
CA GLY A 20 -2.83 -0.28 -24.46
C GLY A 20 -4.21 -0.67 -23.92
N GLN A 21 -4.39 -1.90 -23.41
CA GLN A 21 -5.64 -2.32 -22.78
C GLN A 21 -5.56 -2.22 -21.25
N GLU A 22 -6.66 -1.80 -20.65
CA GLU A 22 -6.83 -1.82 -19.20
C GLU A 22 -7.04 -3.24 -18.70
N ILE A 23 -6.46 -3.53 -17.53
CA ILE A 23 -6.55 -4.81 -16.85
C ILE A 23 -6.73 -4.56 -15.35
N ALA A 24 -7.42 -5.48 -14.67
CA ALA A 24 -7.44 -5.53 -13.22
C ALA A 24 -6.47 -6.60 -12.73
N ILE A 25 -5.55 -6.23 -11.84
CA ILE A 25 -4.57 -7.12 -11.23
C ILE A 25 -4.86 -7.22 -9.74
N ARG A 26 -4.82 -8.44 -9.19
CA ARG A 26 -4.81 -8.65 -7.74
C ARG A 26 -3.48 -8.17 -7.20
N VAL A 27 -3.54 -7.29 -6.21
CA VAL A 27 -2.36 -6.84 -5.46
C VAL A 27 -2.22 -7.74 -4.24
N ASP A 28 -1.15 -8.53 -4.18
CA ASP A 28 -0.94 -9.44 -3.05
C ASP A 28 -0.34 -8.69 -1.84
N GLN A 29 0.49 -7.67 -2.09
CA GLN A 29 1.15 -6.90 -1.04
C GLN A 29 1.19 -5.40 -1.31
N THR A 30 1.15 -4.60 -0.23
CA THR A 30 1.36 -3.15 -0.28
C THR A 30 2.47 -2.75 0.66
N LEU A 31 3.34 -1.83 0.21
CA LEU A 31 4.42 -1.30 1.03
C LEU A 31 4.33 0.23 1.05
N THR A 32 4.33 0.82 2.24
CA THR A 32 4.41 2.26 2.47
C THR A 32 5.65 2.59 3.29
N GLN A 33 6.02 3.87 3.32
CA GLN A 33 7.05 4.40 4.22
C GLN A 33 6.45 5.55 5.04
N ASP A 34 7.12 6.00 6.10
CA ASP A 34 6.63 7.01 7.04
C ASP A 34 6.27 8.36 6.38
N ALA A 35 7.01 8.80 5.37
CA ALA A 35 6.73 10.03 4.63
C ALA A 35 5.50 9.98 3.68
N THR A 36 5.04 8.80 3.24
CA THR A 36 3.86 8.64 2.36
C THR A 36 2.71 7.85 2.99
N GLY A 37 3.00 7.08 4.03
CA GLY A 37 2.08 6.17 4.70
C GLY A 37 0.96 6.93 5.40
N THR A 38 1.28 8.03 6.10
CA THR A 38 0.28 8.80 6.85
C THR A 38 -0.88 9.21 5.95
N MET A 39 -0.57 9.86 4.82
CA MET A 39 -1.60 10.29 3.87
C MET A 39 -2.29 9.12 3.16
N ALA A 40 -1.56 8.06 2.82
CA ALA A 40 -2.16 6.88 2.21
C ALA A 40 -3.22 6.24 3.12
N TYR A 41 -2.92 6.09 4.40
CA TYR A 41 -3.85 5.50 5.36
C TYR A 41 -5.00 6.43 5.73
N LEU A 42 -4.78 7.75 5.82
CA LEU A 42 -5.88 8.70 6.03
C LEU A 42 -6.90 8.62 4.88
N GLN A 43 -6.42 8.49 3.64
CA GLN A 43 -7.31 8.29 2.49
C GLN A 43 -8.00 6.92 2.54
N PHE A 44 -7.29 5.86 2.93
CA PHE A 44 -7.88 4.54 3.12
C PHE A 44 -9.01 4.54 4.17
N GLU A 45 -8.82 5.22 5.30
CA GLU A 45 -9.85 5.38 6.33
C GLU A 45 -11.05 6.19 5.80
N ALA A 46 -10.80 7.24 5.02
CA ALA A 46 -11.86 8.04 4.39
C ALA A 46 -12.74 7.24 3.41
N MET A 47 -12.20 6.17 2.82
CA MET A 47 -12.98 5.23 1.99
C MET A 47 -13.93 4.34 2.80
N GLN A 48 -13.85 4.37 4.14
CA GLN A 48 -14.70 3.60 5.06
C GLN A 48 -14.61 2.08 4.82
N ILE A 49 -13.44 1.60 4.42
CA ILE A 49 -13.15 0.17 4.27
C ILE A 49 -12.56 -0.33 5.59
N PRO A 50 -13.15 -1.36 6.25
CA PRO A 50 -12.74 -1.74 7.61
C PRO A 50 -11.35 -2.34 7.70
N ARG A 51 -10.84 -2.96 6.63
CA ARG A 51 -9.52 -3.61 6.60
C ARG A 51 -8.98 -3.71 5.18
N VAL A 52 -7.66 -3.62 5.05
CA VAL A 52 -6.96 -3.91 3.79
C VAL A 52 -7.32 -5.31 3.28
N LYS A 53 -7.33 -5.47 1.95
CA LYS A 53 -7.71 -6.74 1.28
C LYS A 53 -6.51 -7.51 0.72
N THR A 54 -5.32 -6.93 0.81
CA THR A 54 -4.06 -7.57 0.45
C THR A 54 -3.70 -8.64 1.48
N GLU A 55 -2.85 -9.58 1.09
CA GLU A 55 -2.38 -10.65 1.99
C GLU A 55 -1.45 -10.07 3.07
N VAL A 56 -0.60 -9.12 2.67
CA VAL A 56 0.34 -8.45 3.57
C VAL A 56 0.40 -6.95 3.25
N SER A 57 0.37 -6.12 4.29
CA SER A 57 0.62 -4.69 4.20
C SER A 57 1.68 -4.30 5.21
N VAL A 58 2.72 -3.60 4.75
CA VAL A 58 3.85 -3.18 5.60
C VAL A 58 4.02 -1.67 5.47
N SER A 59 4.18 -0.99 6.60
CA SER A 59 4.65 0.40 6.64
C SER A 59 6.04 0.44 7.27
N TYR A 60 7.03 0.88 6.50
CA TYR A 60 8.39 1.10 6.97
C TYR A 60 8.50 2.45 7.67
N ILE A 61 9.35 2.52 8.70
CA ILE A 61 9.68 3.74 9.43
C ILE A 61 11.18 3.96 9.27
N ASP A 62 11.58 4.71 8.25
CA ASP A 62 12.98 4.84 7.83
C ASP A 62 13.38 6.25 7.37
N HIS A 63 12.45 7.13 6.99
CA HIS A 63 12.79 8.46 6.49
C HIS A 63 12.83 9.52 7.61
N ASN A 64 11.92 9.44 8.58
CA ASN A 64 11.72 10.44 9.62
C ASN A 64 12.11 9.94 11.02
N MET A 65 13.08 9.03 11.07
CA MET A 65 13.59 8.38 12.30
C MET A 65 14.04 9.37 13.38
N LEU A 66 14.60 10.52 12.99
CA LEU A 66 15.06 11.55 13.94
C LEU A 66 13.90 12.28 14.64
N GLN A 67 12.69 12.23 14.08
CA GLN A 67 11.48 12.87 14.61
C GLN A 67 11.71 14.34 15.03
N THR A 68 12.34 15.12 14.15
CA THR A 68 12.51 16.57 14.39
C THR A 68 11.13 17.23 14.29
N GLY A 69 10.62 17.76 15.40
CA GLY A 69 9.26 18.32 15.48
C GLY A 69 8.23 17.30 15.98
N PHE A 70 7.04 17.77 16.35
CA PHE A 70 5.98 16.91 16.88
C PHE A 70 5.23 16.17 15.77
N GLU A 71 5.22 16.72 14.55
CA GLU A 71 4.51 16.20 13.38
C GLU A 71 4.97 14.78 13.05
N ASN A 72 6.28 14.53 13.02
CA ASN A 72 6.84 13.22 12.73
C ASN A 72 6.53 12.19 13.83
N ALA A 73 6.57 12.64 15.10
CA ALA A 73 6.24 11.78 16.23
C ALA A 73 4.76 11.38 16.22
N ASP A 74 3.88 12.33 15.92
CA ASP A 74 2.44 12.10 15.82
C ASP A 74 2.10 11.21 14.63
N ASP A 75 2.73 11.43 13.47
CA ASP A 75 2.60 10.57 12.29
C ASP A 75 3.03 9.13 12.60
N HIS A 76 4.16 8.93 13.29
CA HIS A 76 4.60 7.58 13.67
C HIS A 76 3.62 6.91 14.64
N ARG A 77 3.06 7.66 15.59
CA ARG A 77 2.02 7.15 16.50
C ARG A 77 0.76 6.78 15.73
N TYR A 78 0.35 7.60 14.77
CA TYR A 78 -0.78 7.31 13.90
C TYR A 78 -0.54 6.03 13.08
N LEU A 79 0.61 5.91 12.40
CA LEU A 79 0.99 4.72 11.63
C LEU A 79 1.00 3.46 12.50
N GLN A 80 1.51 3.55 13.73
CA GLN A 80 1.45 2.44 14.68
C GLN A 80 0.00 2.08 15.04
N SER A 81 -0.89 3.06 15.20
CA SER A 81 -2.31 2.83 15.50
C SER A 81 -3.05 2.16 14.34
N VAL A 82 -2.75 2.57 13.10
CA VAL A 82 -3.32 1.97 11.88
C VAL A 82 -2.86 0.52 11.75
N ALA A 83 -1.57 0.25 11.96
CA ALA A 83 -1.02 -1.11 11.86
C ALA A 83 -1.58 -2.09 12.91
N ARG A 84 -2.21 -1.60 13.99
CA ARG A 84 -2.86 -2.43 15.03
C ARG A 84 -4.32 -2.81 14.70
N LYS A 85 -4.91 -2.23 13.66
CA LYS A 85 -6.29 -2.51 13.21
C LYS A 85 -6.31 -3.71 12.26
#